data_AF-A0A9W7W6G4-F1
#
_entry.id   AF-A0A9W7W6G4-F1
#
_cell.length_a   1.000
_cell.length_b   1.000
_cell.length_c   1.000
_cell.angle_alpha   90.00
_cell.angle_beta   90.00
_cell.angle_gamma   90.00
#
_symmetry.space_group_name_H-M   'P 1'
#
loop_
_entity.id
_entity.type
_entity.pdbx_description
1 polymer ?
#
loop_
_entity_poly.entity_id
_entity_poly.type
_entity_poly.pdbx_seq_one_letter_code
_entity_poly.pdbx_strand_id
1 'polypeptide(L)'
;MPNYLLPRNQGAHRIAAVSLFRTLLAQCRALLALEAPQRHELQNIIRNRFKQARHISGQKLLRYQFEAGYEAVDCLDAAAAGEHQARLRLLQLLENVPVKVKQDPPVLIPKRLRKTIRKRDRERNGPLEAEPVVKPSIFDRPLPLEQLSGRRKVPALFNAQGLPVLRIKKPQPQSLSGYIADKLSQRQKRHDLRHRLDEELNMARMEDEWDRIVDQQFGERGTCSKDAGGHLFQRQFFGQQEPRWSGEFLRASRNLADQLKVQRERNIEIRDKMMEVVAKERELYEKEKAERTAEGRSKWLRQCGRVDRRADAS
;
A
#
# COMPACT_ATOMS: atom_id res chain seq x y z
N MET A 1 -26.32 23.43 20.40
CA MET A 1 -24.97 23.35 21.02
C MET A 1 -24.08 24.37 20.33
N PRO A 2 -23.46 25.34 21.03
CA PRO A 2 -22.55 26.27 20.38
C PRO A 2 -21.31 25.50 19.91
N ASN A 3 -21.08 25.50 18.60
CA ASN A 3 -19.99 24.78 17.96
C ASN A 3 -18.66 25.53 18.18
N TYR A 4 -17.98 25.24 19.29
CA TYR A 4 -16.58 25.65 19.49
C TYR A 4 -15.67 24.81 18.57
N LEU A 5 -15.74 25.08 17.27
CA LEU A 5 -14.80 24.49 16.32
C LEU A 5 -13.40 25.00 16.65
N LEU A 6 -12.46 24.07 16.80
CA LEU A 6 -11.03 24.38 16.90
C LEU A 6 -10.65 25.36 15.78
N PRO A 7 -9.86 26.42 16.03
CA PRO A 7 -9.54 27.44 15.03
C PRO A 7 -9.02 26.87 13.71
N ARG A 8 -8.27 25.76 13.77
CA ARG A 8 -7.76 25.06 12.58
C ARG A 8 -8.85 24.49 11.65
N ASN A 9 -10.03 24.21 12.19
CA ASN A 9 -11.19 23.72 11.44
C ASN A 9 -12.10 24.86 10.96
N GLN A 10 -11.83 26.10 11.37
CA GLN A 10 -12.53 27.29 10.88
C GLN A 10 -11.90 27.74 9.55
N GLY A 11 -12.70 27.79 8.49
CA GLY A 11 -12.24 28.18 7.16
C GLY A 11 -11.63 29.59 7.14
N ALA A 12 -12.26 30.55 7.83
CA ALA A 12 -11.80 31.95 7.88
C ALA A 12 -10.39 32.07 8.48
N HIS A 13 -10.12 31.40 9.61
CA HIS A 13 -8.79 31.38 10.22
C HIS A 13 -7.74 30.79 9.28
N ARG A 14 -8.08 29.69 8.60
CA ARG A 14 -7.18 29.04 7.65
C ARG A 14 -6.84 29.96 6.47
N ILE A 15 -7.81 30.70 5.94
CA ILE A 15 -7.59 31.66 4.86
C ILE A 15 -6.68 32.80 5.33
N ALA A 16 -6.98 33.40 6.49
CA ALA A 16 -6.19 34.50 7.06
C ALA A 16 -4.74 34.09 7.37
N ALA A 17 -4.52 32.90 7.92
CA ALA A 17 -3.17 32.40 8.18
C ALA A 17 -2.40 32.11 6.89
N VAL A 18 -3.07 31.59 5.86
CA VAL A 18 -2.45 31.32 4.55
C VAL A 18 -2.16 32.61 3.79
N SER A 19 -3.04 33.61 3.85
CA SER A 19 -2.79 34.91 3.23
C SER A 19 -1.59 35.60 3.88
N LEU A 20 -1.55 35.69 5.21
CA LEU A 20 -0.42 36.27 5.95
C LEU A 20 0.90 35.54 5.67
N PHE A 21 0.86 34.20 5.62
CA PHE A 21 2.05 33.41 5.28
C PHE A 21 2.55 33.72 3.86
N ARG A 22 1.63 33.90 2.89
CA ARG A 22 1.99 34.20 1.51
C ARG A 22 2.49 35.63 1.34
N THR A 23 1.88 36.61 2.02
CA THR A 23 2.30 38.01 1.94
C THR A 23 3.71 38.18 2.50
N LEU A 24 3.99 37.62 3.69
CA LEU A 24 5.33 37.65 4.29
C LEU A 24 6.39 37.03 3.37
N LEU A 25 6.10 35.86 2.77
CA LEU A 25 7.04 35.23 1.84
C LEU A 25 7.21 36.00 0.53
N ALA A 26 6.18 36.68 0.06
CA ALA A 26 6.25 37.52 -1.14
C ALA A 26 7.11 38.77 -0.87
N GLN A 27 6.91 39.43 0.28
CA GLN A 27 7.70 40.60 0.68
C GLN A 27 9.17 40.24 0.91
N CYS A 28 9.47 39.09 1.53
CA CYS A 28 10.85 38.62 1.63
C CYS A 28 11.54 38.39 0.28
N ARG A 29 10.78 38.15 -0.80
CA ARG A 29 11.32 38.05 -2.18
C ARG A 29 11.46 39.42 -2.84
N ALA A 30 10.55 40.35 -2.54
CA ALA A 30 10.55 41.71 -3.07
C ALA A 30 11.67 42.58 -2.48
N LEU A 31 12.23 42.21 -1.32
CA LEU A 31 13.39 42.87 -0.70
C LEU A 31 14.68 42.65 -1.53
N LEU A 32 14.81 43.40 -2.63
CA LEU A 32 16.01 43.41 -3.47
C LEU A 32 17.24 43.97 -2.75
N ALA A 33 17.01 44.74 -1.68
CA ALA A 33 18.05 45.38 -0.88
C ALA A 33 18.86 44.41 0.01
N LEU A 34 18.40 43.19 0.28
CA LEU A 34 19.11 42.20 1.12
C LEU A 34 19.81 41.13 0.28
N GLU A 35 20.94 40.63 0.78
CA GLU A 35 21.72 39.55 0.18
C GLU A 35 20.90 38.26 0.06
N ALA A 36 21.12 37.49 -1.01
CA ALA A 36 20.42 36.22 -1.26
C ALA A 36 20.37 35.24 -0.07
N PRO A 37 21.46 34.99 0.69
CA PRO A 37 21.42 34.12 1.87
C PRO A 37 20.52 34.67 2.99
N GLN A 38 20.57 35.98 3.26
CA GLN A 38 19.77 36.61 4.32
C GLN A 38 18.27 36.53 4.03
N ARG A 39 17.89 36.66 2.75
CA ARG A 39 16.51 36.45 2.29
C ARG A 39 16.05 35.01 2.52
N HIS A 40 16.92 34.03 2.29
CA HIS A 40 16.61 32.63 2.51
C HIS A 40 16.44 32.32 4.00
N GLU A 41 17.32 32.86 4.85
CA GLU A 41 17.20 32.74 6.31
C GLU A 41 15.89 33.34 6.84
N LEU A 42 15.50 34.55 6.38
CA LEU A 42 14.21 35.17 6.74
C LEU A 42 13.01 34.29 6.36
N GLN A 43 13.02 33.75 5.13
CA GLN A 43 11.95 32.84 4.70
C GLN A 43 11.88 31.58 5.58
N ASN A 44 13.03 31.06 6.00
CA ASN A 44 13.09 29.88 6.87
C ASN A 44 12.60 30.18 8.29
N ILE A 45 12.92 31.36 8.81
CA ILE A 45 12.39 31.82 10.10
C ILE A 45 10.86 31.88 10.04
N ILE A 46 10.29 32.49 8.99
CA ILE A 46 8.83 32.57 8.80
C ILE A 46 8.22 31.17 8.74
N ARG A 47 8.77 30.28 7.89
CA ARG A 47 8.30 28.88 7.77
C ARG A 47 8.32 28.15 9.11
N ASN A 48 9.40 28.30 9.88
CA ASN A 48 9.57 27.66 11.18
C ASN A 48 8.60 28.22 12.23
N ARG A 49 8.37 29.54 12.26
CA ARG A 49 7.40 30.18 13.16
C ARG A 49 5.97 29.73 12.89
N PHE A 50 5.53 29.72 11.63
CA PHE A 50 4.20 29.21 11.27
C PHE A 50 4.05 27.71 11.59
N LYS A 51 5.12 26.92 11.46
CA LYS A 51 5.12 25.51 11.85
C LYS A 51 4.97 25.32 13.35
N GLN A 52 5.64 26.13 14.16
CA GLN A 52 5.50 26.15 15.63
C GLN A 52 4.08 26.56 16.05
N ALA A 53 3.53 27.59 15.40
CA ALA A 53 2.20 28.12 15.71
C ALA A 53 1.03 27.21 15.30
N ARG A 54 1.28 26.12 14.55
CA ARG A 54 0.25 25.22 14.00
C ARG A 54 -0.69 24.60 15.05
N HIS A 55 -0.20 24.40 16.27
CA HIS A 55 -0.95 23.75 17.35
C HIS A 55 -1.57 24.75 18.34
N ILE A 56 -1.34 26.05 18.14
CA ILE A 56 -1.93 27.08 18.99
C ILE A 56 -3.43 27.16 18.70
N SER A 57 -4.23 26.92 19.74
CA SER A 57 -5.70 26.84 19.65
C SER A 57 -6.42 27.93 20.45
N GLY A 58 -5.70 28.72 21.25
CA GLY A 58 -6.29 29.79 22.06
C GLY A 58 -6.54 31.07 21.25
N GLN A 59 -7.76 31.60 21.27
CA GLN A 59 -8.13 32.79 20.49
C GLN A 59 -7.31 34.03 20.85
N LYS A 60 -7.05 34.27 22.14
CA LYS A 60 -6.21 35.39 22.60
C LYS A 60 -4.78 35.28 22.06
N LEU A 61 -4.20 34.08 22.14
CA LEU A 61 -2.86 33.82 21.61
C LEU A 61 -2.81 33.99 20.10
N LEU A 62 -3.83 33.52 19.39
CA LEU A 62 -3.93 33.73 17.94
C LEU A 62 -3.98 35.22 17.61
N ARG A 63 -4.77 36.02 18.33
CA ARG A 63 -4.84 37.48 18.15
C ARG A 63 -3.47 38.13 18.26
N TYR A 64 -2.74 37.87 19.34
CA TYR A 64 -1.38 38.40 19.51
C TYR A 64 -0.41 37.96 18.41
N GLN A 65 -0.53 36.70 17.94
CA GLN A 65 0.32 36.20 16.84
C GLN A 65 -0.03 36.86 15.50
N PHE A 66 -1.30 37.14 15.25
CA PHE A 66 -1.73 37.87 14.05
C PHE A 66 -1.30 39.33 14.10
N GLU A 67 -1.50 40.02 15.23
CA GLU A 67 -1.03 41.40 15.45
C GLU A 67 0.48 41.50 15.18
N ALA A 68 1.29 40.65 15.82
CA ALA A 68 2.73 40.60 15.57
C ALA A 68 3.09 40.24 14.11
N GLY A 69 2.25 39.43 13.46
CA GLY A 69 2.42 39.08 12.06
C GLY A 69 2.15 40.25 11.11
N TYR A 70 1.13 41.07 11.38
CA TYR A 70 0.83 42.28 10.61
C TYR A 70 1.90 43.37 10.85
N GLU A 71 2.36 43.56 12.09
CA GLU A 71 3.49 44.46 12.37
C GLU A 71 4.76 44.04 11.61
N ALA A 72 4.99 42.73 11.47
CA ALA A 72 6.11 42.22 10.68
C ALA A 72 5.96 42.50 9.17
N VAL A 73 4.74 42.41 8.63
CA VAL A 73 4.43 42.80 7.25
C VAL A 73 4.74 44.28 7.04
N ASP A 74 4.29 45.15 7.94
CA ASP A 74 4.52 46.59 7.87
C ASP A 74 6.03 46.93 7.91
N CYS A 75 6.78 46.25 8.78
CA CYS A 75 8.24 46.42 8.83
C CYS A 75 8.94 45.96 7.54
N LEU A 76 8.45 44.88 6.92
CA LEU A 76 9.00 44.36 5.65
C LEU A 76 8.64 45.27 4.48
N ASP A 77 7.44 45.83 4.45
CA ASP A 77 7.02 46.80 3.43
C ASP A 77 7.79 48.12 3.54
N ALA A 78 8.00 48.65 4.75
CA ALA A 78 8.84 49.82 4.98
C ALA A 78 10.30 49.58 4.52
N ALA A 79 10.84 48.41 4.80
CA ALA A 79 12.16 48.02 4.32
C ALA A 79 12.20 47.82 2.78
N ALA A 80 11.11 47.34 2.18
CA ALA A 80 10.99 47.20 0.72
C ALA A 80 10.84 48.54 0.01
N ALA A 81 10.20 49.52 0.65
CA ALA A 81 10.12 50.91 0.20
C ALA A 81 11.47 51.67 0.28
N GLY A 82 12.51 51.06 0.87
CA GLY A 82 13.86 51.61 0.93
C GLY A 82 14.19 52.34 2.23
N GLU A 83 13.37 52.21 3.28
CA GLU A 83 13.64 52.85 4.56
C GLU A 83 14.84 52.21 5.28
N HIS A 84 15.90 52.99 5.49
CA HIS A 84 17.14 52.49 6.10
C HIS A 84 16.97 52.01 7.55
N GLN A 85 16.13 52.67 8.35
CA GLN A 85 15.91 52.30 9.76
C GLN A 85 15.22 50.94 9.88
N ALA A 86 14.20 50.70 9.06
CA ALA A 86 13.51 49.41 8.99
C ALA A 86 14.48 48.28 8.59
N ARG A 87 15.37 48.54 7.62
CA ARG A 87 16.39 47.59 7.18
C ARG A 87 17.40 47.25 8.29
N LEU A 88 17.92 48.25 9.00
CA LEU A 88 18.85 48.02 10.12
C LEU A 88 18.19 47.19 11.23
N ARG A 89 16.93 47.51 11.56
CA ARG A 89 16.15 46.76 12.55
C ARG A 89 15.99 45.29 12.15
N LEU A 90 15.73 45.00 10.87
CA LEU A 90 15.63 43.62 10.37
C LEU A 90 16.95 42.86 10.47
N LEU A 91 18.09 43.51 10.16
CA LEU A 91 19.40 42.88 10.27
C LEU A 91 19.75 42.57 11.73
N GLN A 92 19.50 43.50 12.65
CA GLN A 92 19.66 43.27 14.09
C GLN A 92 18.78 42.12 14.58
N LEU A 93 17.52 42.05 14.13
CA LEU A 93 16.64 40.93 14.47
C LEU A 93 17.17 39.61 13.91
N LEU A 94 17.71 39.59 12.69
CA LEU A 94 18.27 38.41 12.07
C LEU A 94 19.55 37.92 12.77
N GLU A 95 20.38 38.82 13.27
CA GLU A 95 21.55 38.48 14.09
C GLU A 95 21.15 37.85 15.43
N ASN A 96 20.10 38.36 16.06
CA ASN A 96 19.61 37.88 17.35
C ASN A 96 18.87 36.53 17.28
N VAL A 97 18.53 36.04 16.07
CA VAL A 97 17.79 34.77 15.91
C VAL A 97 18.74 33.57 15.94
N PRO A 98 18.43 32.53 16.74
CA PRO A 98 19.28 31.34 16.83
C PRO A 98 19.39 30.59 15.50
N VAL A 99 20.60 30.10 15.20
CA VAL A 99 20.97 29.42 13.94
C VAL A 99 20.02 28.26 13.58
N LYS A 100 19.49 27.55 14.59
CA LYS A 100 18.52 26.45 14.40
C LYS A 100 17.23 26.87 13.67
N VAL A 101 16.83 28.14 13.77
CA VAL A 101 15.60 28.68 13.16
C VAL A 101 15.87 29.21 11.74
N LYS A 102 17.14 29.50 11.42
CA LYS A 102 17.60 29.94 10.09
C LYS A 102 17.71 28.78 9.09
N GLN A 103 17.93 27.56 9.60
CA GLN A 103 18.01 26.34 8.79
C GLN A 103 16.65 25.94 8.21
N ASP A 104 16.69 25.29 7.05
CA ASP A 104 15.51 24.73 6.42
C ASP A 104 14.76 23.78 7.38
N PRO A 105 13.43 23.90 7.50
CA PRO A 105 12.67 22.92 8.27
C PRO A 105 12.94 21.52 7.70
N PRO A 106 13.25 20.51 8.53
CA PRO A 106 13.46 19.16 8.03
C PRO A 106 12.20 18.74 7.28
N VAL A 107 12.38 18.39 5.99
CA VAL A 107 11.29 17.95 5.13
C VAL A 107 10.71 16.69 5.74
N LEU A 108 9.56 16.83 6.41
CA LEU A 108 8.80 15.69 6.92
C LEU A 108 8.10 15.03 5.74
N ILE A 109 8.86 14.29 4.93
CA ILE A 109 8.30 13.45 3.88
C ILE A 109 7.21 12.58 4.54
N PRO A 110 5.95 12.61 4.08
CA PRO A 110 4.89 11.80 4.65
C PRO A 110 5.31 10.32 4.71
N LYS A 111 4.98 9.60 5.80
CA LYS A 111 5.41 8.21 6.01
C LYS A 111 5.12 7.28 4.81
N ARG A 112 4.02 7.53 4.09
CA ARG A 112 3.65 6.79 2.86
C ARG A 112 4.67 7.02 1.73
N LEU A 113 5.03 8.26 1.47
CA LEU A 113 6.05 8.63 0.48
C LEU A 113 7.44 8.11 0.86
N ARG A 114 7.77 8.05 2.16
CA ARG A 114 9.05 7.45 2.61
C ARG A 114 9.17 5.98 2.25
N LYS A 115 8.08 5.20 2.34
CA LYS A 115 8.08 3.78 1.97
C LYS A 115 8.28 3.59 0.46
N THR A 116 7.63 4.41 -0.36
CA THR A 116 7.75 4.33 -1.82
C THR A 116 9.14 4.76 -2.30
N ILE A 117 9.71 5.80 -1.69
CA ILE A 117 11.08 6.25 -1.97
C ILE A 117 12.08 5.17 -1.59
N ARG A 118 12.00 4.61 -0.36
CA ARG A 118 12.87 3.50 0.07
C ARG A 118 12.75 2.25 -0.82
N LYS A 119 11.55 1.95 -1.33
CA LYS A 119 11.35 0.84 -2.26
C LYS A 119 12.05 1.12 -3.60
N ARG A 120 11.86 2.32 -4.17
CA ARG A 120 12.55 2.77 -5.38
C ARG A 120 14.06 2.83 -5.21
N ASP A 121 14.55 3.30 -4.07
CA ASP A 121 15.98 3.37 -3.78
C ASP A 121 16.58 1.97 -3.60
N ARG A 122 15.83 1.00 -3.06
CA ARG A 122 16.26 -0.41 -3.03
C ARG A 122 16.24 -1.06 -4.42
N GLU A 123 15.33 -0.65 -5.28
CA GLU A 123 15.28 -1.12 -6.68
C GLU A 123 16.38 -0.48 -7.53
N ARG A 124 16.74 0.78 -7.24
CA ARG A 124 17.76 1.56 -7.97
C ARG A 124 19.19 1.33 -7.47
N ASN A 125 19.35 1.23 -6.16
CA ASN A 125 20.65 1.07 -5.48
C ASN A 125 20.78 -0.32 -4.83
N GLY A 126 19.87 -1.24 -5.13
CA GLY A 126 20.08 -2.65 -4.81
C GLY A 126 21.36 -3.14 -5.52
N PRO A 127 22.11 -4.09 -4.94
CA PRO A 127 23.31 -4.59 -5.58
C PRO A 127 22.97 -5.06 -7.00
N LEU A 128 23.59 -4.43 -8.01
CA LEU A 128 23.45 -4.78 -9.42
C LEU A 128 24.03 -6.18 -9.74
N GLU A 129 24.68 -6.82 -8.76
CA GLU A 129 25.51 -8.02 -8.94
C GLU A 129 25.29 -9.09 -7.85
N ALA A 130 24.10 -9.15 -7.23
CA ALA A 130 23.72 -10.42 -6.63
C ALA A 130 23.31 -11.33 -7.79
N GLU A 131 24.22 -12.22 -8.24
CA GLU A 131 23.82 -13.34 -9.08
C GLU A 131 22.52 -13.89 -8.52
N PRO A 132 21.46 -14.05 -9.34
CA PRO A 132 20.21 -14.59 -8.84
C PRO A 132 20.59 -15.96 -8.28
N VAL A 133 20.61 -16.11 -6.96
CA VAL A 133 20.77 -17.42 -6.33
C VAL A 133 19.55 -18.18 -6.81
N VAL A 134 19.71 -18.95 -7.88
CA VAL A 134 18.66 -19.73 -8.52
C VAL A 134 18.31 -20.81 -7.51
N LYS A 135 17.38 -20.48 -6.62
CA LYS A 135 16.86 -21.45 -5.68
C LYS A 135 16.09 -22.46 -6.52
N PRO A 136 16.42 -23.76 -6.45
CA PRO A 136 15.71 -24.77 -7.22
C PRO A 136 14.21 -24.66 -6.92
N SER A 137 13.39 -24.85 -7.94
CA SER A 137 11.94 -24.77 -7.79
C SER A 137 11.49 -25.82 -6.78
N ILE A 138 10.36 -25.55 -6.13
CA ILE A 138 9.75 -26.52 -5.20
C ILE A 138 9.43 -27.84 -5.94
N PHE A 139 9.15 -27.76 -7.23
CA PHE A 139 8.80 -28.89 -8.09
C PHE A 139 9.99 -29.66 -8.65
N ASP A 140 11.22 -29.12 -8.59
CA ASP A 140 12.44 -29.79 -9.09
C ASP A 140 12.98 -30.83 -8.08
N ARG A 141 12.22 -31.09 -7.02
CA ARG A 141 12.55 -32.05 -5.96
C ARG A 141 12.18 -33.47 -6.40
N PRO A 142 12.95 -34.49 -6.02
CA PRO A 142 13.97 -34.49 -4.97
C PRO A 142 15.36 -33.98 -5.40
N LEU A 143 16.04 -33.25 -4.52
CA LEU A 143 17.41 -32.76 -4.76
C LEU A 143 18.47 -33.84 -4.45
N PRO A 144 19.64 -33.83 -5.13
CA PRO A 144 20.77 -34.68 -4.79
C PRO A 144 21.33 -34.34 -3.40
N LEU A 145 22.00 -35.31 -2.76
CA LEU A 145 22.54 -35.19 -1.39
C LEU A 145 23.52 -34.01 -1.22
N GLU A 146 24.30 -33.70 -2.25
CA GLU A 146 25.28 -32.60 -2.26
C GLU A 146 24.63 -31.21 -2.14
N GLN A 147 23.39 -31.07 -2.61
CA GLN A 147 22.63 -29.82 -2.57
C GLN A 147 21.77 -29.70 -1.30
N LEU A 148 21.73 -30.74 -0.46
CA LEU A 148 20.98 -30.73 0.78
C LEU A 148 21.85 -30.27 1.94
N SER A 149 21.32 -29.34 2.74
CA SER A 149 21.93 -28.95 4.01
C SER A 149 21.68 -30.06 5.06
N GLY A 150 22.44 -31.14 5.00
CA GLY A 150 22.37 -32.28 5.91
C GLY A 150 21.39 -33.39 5.48
N ARG A 151 20.75 -34.03 6.47
CA ARG A 151 19.89 -35.20 6.20
C ARG A 151 18.63 -34.82 5.42
N ARG A 152 18.25 -35.66 4.45
CA ARG A 152 16.97 -35.54 3.75
C ARG A 152 15.81 -35.60 4.75
N LYS A 153 14.84 -34.71 4.57
CA LYS A 153 13.59 -34.67 5.34
C LYS A 153 12.43 -34.60 4.36
N VAL A 154 11.40 -35.41 4.61
CA VAL A 154 10.18 -35.39 3.81
C VAL A 154 9.42 -34.09 4.10
N PRO A 155 9.16 -33.23 3.09
CA PRO A 155 8.37 -32.03 3.28
C PRO A 155 6.93 -32.35 3.73
N ALA A 156 6.34 -31.49 4.56
CA ALA A 156 4.96 -31.66 4.99
C ALA A 156 4.02 -30.83 4.10
N LEU A 157 3.15 -31.50 3.33
CA LEU A 157 2.05 -30.83 2.63
C LEU A 157 0.91 -30.57 3.62
N PHE A 158 0.42 -29.34 3.66
CA PHE A 158 -0.73 -28.97 4.48
C PHE A 158 -1.63 -27.98 3.73
N ASN A 159 -2.90 -27.94 4.14
CA ASN A 159 -3.88 -27.03 3.57
C ASN A 159 -4.02 -25.77 4.45
N ALA A 160 -3.61 -24.61 3.93
CA ALA A 160 -3.79 -23.33 4.58
C ALA A 160 -5.07 -22.65 4.07
N GLN A 161 -6.23 -23.03 4.63
CA GLN A 161 -7.55 -22.47 4.25
C GLN A 161 -7.82 -22.49 2.74
N GLY A 162 -7.58 -23.64 2.09
CA GLY A 162 -7.80 -23.87 0.66
C GLY A 162 -6.60 -23.53 -0.24
N LEU A 163 -5.46 -23.17 0.34
CA LEU A 163 -4.17 -23.06 -0.36
C LEU A 163 -3.30 -24.28 0.00
N PRO A 164 -2.92 -25.14 -0.97
CA PRO A 164 -1.96 -26.20 -0.71
C PRO A 164 -0.56 -25.59 -0.51
N VAL A 165 0.09 -25.91 0.59
CA VAL A 165 1.41 -25.39 0.92
C VAL A 165 2.34 -26.52 1.32
N LEU A 166 3.50 -26.57 0.65
CA LEU A 166 4.57 -27.49 1.00
C LEU A 166 5.56 -26.83 1.98
N ARG A 167 5.67 -27.38 3.19
CA ARG A 167 6.65 -26.93 4.19
C ARG A 167 7.90 -27.80 4.18
N ILE A 168 8.99 -27.21 3.69
CA ILE A 168 10.28 -27.88 3.55
C ILE A 168 11.08 -27.88 4.87
N LYS A 169 11.08 -26.78 5.62
CA LYS A 169 11.85 -26.63 6.87
C LYS A 169 11.00 -26.08 8.03
N LYS A 170 11.48 -26.35 9.26
CA LYS A 170 10.99 -25.75 10.51
C LYS A 170 12.11 -24.88 11.12
N PRO A 171 11.83 -23.67 11.65
CA PRO A 171 10.56 -22.94 11.61
C PRO A 171 10.17 -22.52 10.17
N GLN A 172 8.90 -22.16 9.97
CA GLN A 172 8.40 -21.73 8.65
C GLN A 172 9.14 -20.46 8.20
N PRO A 173 9.64 -20.39 6.95
CA PRO A 173 10.30 -19.17 6.49
C PRO A 173 9.30 -18.01 6.42
N GLN A 174 9.74 -16.82 6.85
CA GLN A 174 8.90 -15.62 6.89
C GLN A 174 8.31 -15.26 5.52
N SER A 175 9.04 -15.54 4.43
CA SER A 175 8.55 -15.34 3.06
C SER A 175 7.32 -16.20 2.74
N LEU A 176 7.33 -17.47 3.16
CA LEU A 176 6.20 -18.37 2.96
C LEU A 176 5.02 -17.99 3.85
N SER A 177 5.27 -17.62 5.11
CA SER A 177 4.22 -17.12 6.00
C SER A 177 3.58 -15.85 5.45
N GLY A 178 4.39 -14.91 4.94
CA GLY A 178 3.90 -13.67 4.32
C GLY A 178 3.09 -13.93 3.05
N TYR A 179 3.54 -14.86 2.20
CA TYR A 179 2.80 -15.29 1.02
C TYR A 179 1.42 -15.88 1.36
N ILE A 180 1.35 -16.76 2.37
CA ILE A 180 0.08 -17.33 2.83
C ILE A 180 -0.84 -16.23 3.34
N ALA A 181 -0.32 -15.31 4.17
CA ALA A 181 -1.11 -14.21 4.71
C ALA A 181 -1.62 -13.28 3.61
N ASP A 182 -0.81 -12.95 2.60
CA ASP A 182 -1.23 -12.13 1.45
C ASP A 182 -2.31 -12.84 0.62
N LYS A 183 -2.13 -14.13 0.33
CA LYS A 183 -3.14 -14.93 -0.39
C LYS A 183 -4.45 -15.04 0.38
N LEU A 184 -4.38 -15.21 1.70
CA LEU A 184 -5.56 -15.22 2.54
C LEU A 184 -6.25 -13.85 2.58
N SER A 185 -5.49 -12.76 2.67
CA SER A 185 -6.03 -11.41 2.61
C SER A 185 -6.73 -11.13 1.27
N GLN A 186 -6.14 -11.56 0.15
CA GLN A 186 -6.76 -11.45 -1.18
C GLN A 186 -8.05 -12.25 -1.27
N ARG A 187 -8.08 -13.46 -0.70
CA ARG A 187 -9.29 -14.28 -0.65
C ARG A 187 -10.39 -13.63 0.18
N GLN A 188 -10.04 -13.10 1.35
CA GLN A 188 -10.99 -12.38 2.20
C GLN A 188 -11.61 -11.19 1.45
N LYS A 189 -10.78 -10.35 0.81
CA LYS A 189 -11.28 -9.22 0.00
C LYS A 189 -12.24 -9.64 -1.10
N ARG A 190 -12.03 -10.79 -1.73
CA ARG A 190 -12.94 -11.32 -2.76
C ARG A 190 -14.25 -11.82 -2.17
N HIS A 191 -14.19 -12.42 -0.99
CA HIS A 191 -15.38 -12.83 -0.26
C HIS A 191 -16.20 -11.60 0.17
N ASP A 192 -15.54 -10.58 0.73
CA ASP A 192 -16.17 -9.32 1.09
C ASP A 192 -16.78 -8.62 -0.14
N LEU A 193 -16.07 -8.62 -1.28
CA LEU A 193 -16.59 -8.09 -2.54
C LEU A 193 -17.82 -8.86 -3.01
N ARG A 194 -17.84 -10.19 -2.89
CA ARG A 194 -19.01 -10.99 -3.25
C ARG A 194 -20.21 -10.62 -2.39
N HIS A 195 -20.04 -10.56 -1.07
CA HIS A 195 -21.11 -10.15 -0.14
C HIS A 195 -21.64 -8.76 -0.48
N ARG A 196 -20.73 -7.81 -0.74
CA ARG A 196 -21.12 -6.47 -1.18
C ARG A 196 -21.90 -6.50 -2.49
N LEU A 197 -21.45 -7.24 -3.50
CA LEU A 197 -22.18 -7.34 -4.76
C LEU A 197 -23.58 -7.95 -4.57
N ASP A 198 -23.73 -8.91 -3.67
CA ASP A 198 -25.03 -9.51 -3.36
C ASP A 198 -25.99 -8.52 -2.68
N GLU A 199 -25.47 -7.65 -1.78
CA GLU A 199 -26.24 -6.55 -1.16
C GLU A 199 -26.66 -5.49 -2.21
N GLU A 200 -25.70 -5.02 -3.01
CA GLU A 200 -25.93 -3.98 -4.03
C GLU A 200 -26.87 -4.49 -5.14
N LEU A 201 -26.85 -5.79 -5.44
CA LEU A 201 -27.76 -6.41 -6.38
C LEU A 201 -29.22 -6.31 -5.95
N ASN A 202 -29.51 -6.38 -4.64
CA ASN A 202 -30.88 -6.17 -4.17
C ASN A 202 -31.32 -4.73 -4.39
N MET A 203 -30.46 -3.75 -4.13
CA MET A 203 -30.77 -2.34 -4.44
C MET A 203 -30.95 -2.14 -5.94
N ALA A 204 -30.06 -2.68 -6.76
CA ALA A 204 -30.15 -2.60 -8.22
C ALA A 204 -31.45 -3.19 -8.78
N ARG A 205 -31.99 -4.25 -8.17
CA ARG A 205 -33.31 -4.80 -8.54
C ARG A 205 -34.46 -3.84 -8.22
N MET A 206 -34.36 -3.13 -7.09
CA MET A 206 -35.35 -2.11 -6.74
C MET A 206 -35.26 -0.91 -7.68
N GLU A 207 -34.05 -0.48 -8.05
CA GLU A 207 -33.86 0.58 -9.06
C GLU A 207 -34.42 0.17 -10.42
N ASP A 208 -34.16 -1.06 -10.88
CA ASP A 208 -34.76 -1.58 -12.12
C ASP A 208 -36.30 -1.59 -12.07
N GLU A 209 -36.90 -1.83 -10.90
CA GLU A 209 -38.35 -1.75 -10.70
C GLU A 209 -38.85 -0.30 -10.72
N TRP A 210 -38.08 0.61 -10.12
CA TRP A 210 -38.36 2.05 -10.17
C TRP A 210 -38.28 2.60 -11.58
N ASP A 211 -37.23 2.31 -12.34
CA ASP A 211 -37.08 2.67 -13.76
C ASP A 211 -38.30 2.19 -14.55
N ARG A 212 -38.75 0.96 -14.27
CA ARG A 212 -39.96 0.40 -14.91
C ARG A 212 -41.25 1.15 -14.53
N ILE A 213 -41.37 1.68 -13.31
CA ILE A 213 -42.53 2.49 -12.88
C ILE A 213 -42.47 3.87 -13.54
N VAL A 214 -41.28 4.48 -13.57
CA VAL A 214 -41.05 5.79 -14.20
C VAL A 214 -41.34 5.72 -15.70
N ASP A 215 -40.87 4.68 -16.38
CA ASP A 215 -41.17 4.42 -17.80
C ASP A 215 -42.68 4.23 -18.04
N GLN A 216 -43.42 3.63 -17.10
CA GLN A 216 -44.87 3.46 -17.25
C GLN A 216 -45.65 4.77 -17.07
N GLN A 217 -45.18 5.65 -16.19
CA GLN A 217 -45.88 6.89 -15.84
C GLN A 217 -45.47 8.07 -16.73
N PHE A 218 -44.21 8.14 -17.14
CA PHE A 218 -43.61 9.27 -17.84
C PHE A 218 -42.91 8.86 -19.13
N GLY A 219 -42.67 7.56 -19.35
CA GLY A 219 -42.14 7.08 -20.63
C GLY A 219 -43.12 7.42 -21.72
N GLU A 220 -42.68 8.28 -22.65
CA GLU A 220 -43.41 8.55 -23.87
C GLU A 220 -43.65 7.21 -24.58
N ARG A 221 -44.88 6.67 -24.49
CA ARG A 221 -45.37 5.71 -25.47
C ARG A 221 -45.17 6.39 -26.81
N GLY A 222 -44.13 5.98 -27.53
CA GLY A 222 -43.57 6.69 -28.68
C GLY A 222 -44.67 7.40 -29.44
N THR A 223 -44.71 8.72 -29.30
CA THR A 223 -45.68 9.52 -30.02
C THR A 223 -45.34 9.32 -31.49
N CYS A 224 -46.21 8.60 -32.18
CA CYS A 224 -46.22 8.56 -33.63
C CYS A 224 -46.58 9.98 -34.09
N SER A 225 -45.57 10.84 -34.18
CA SER A 225 -45.70 12.14 -34.83
C SER A 225 -46.03 11.85 -36.28
N LYS A 226 -47.23 12.22 -36.70
CA LYS A 226 -47.63 12.19 -38.11
C LYS A 226 -46.97 13.37 -38.80
N ASP A 227 -46.13 13.11 -39.78
CA ASP A 227 -45.69 14.14 -40.70
C ASP A 227 -46.87 14.55 -41.57
N ALA A 228 -46.88 15.80 -42.07
CA ALA A 228 -47.96 16.39 -42.86
C ALA A 228 -48.29 15.69 -44.20
N GLY A 229 -47.67 14.54 -44.49
CA GLY A 229 -47.90 13.69 -45.65
C GLY A 229 -48.40 12.26 -45.34
N GLY A 230 -48.83 11.98 -44.11
CA GLY A 230 -49.54 10.73 -43.77
C GLY A 230 -48.72 9.44 -43.84
N HIS A 231 -47.39 9.50 -43.99
CA HIS A 231 -46.54 8.33 -43.90
C HIS A 231 -46.17 8.05 -42.44
N LEU A 232 -46.57 6.89 -41.93
CA LEU A 232 -46.12 6.37 -40.65
C LEU A 232 -44.63 6.03 -40.77
N PHE A 233 -43.75 7.00 -40.48
CA PHE A 233 -42.36 6.68 -40.24
C PHE A 233 -42.30 5.95 -38.89
N GLN A 234 -42.37 4.63 -38.92
CA GLN A 234 -42.03 3.81 -37.77
C GLN A 234 -40.54 4.05 -37.53
N ARG A 235 -40.24 5.06 -36.71
CA ARG A 235 -38.91 5.28 -36.17
C ARG A 235 -38.64 4.02 -35.36
N GLN A 236 -38.06 3.02 -36.02
CA GLN A 236 -37.33 1.94 -35.38
C GLN A 236 -36.18 2.65 -34.65
N PHE A 237 -36.51 3.26 -33.51
CA PHE A 237 -35.58 3.26 -32.42
C PHE A 237 -35.28 1.78 -32.23
N PHE A 238 -34.12 1.37 -32.73
CA PHE A 238 -33.38 0.25 -32.17
C PHE A 238 -33.24 0.59 -30.68
N GLY A 239 -34.29 0.27 -29.93
CA GLY A 239 -34.36 0.43 -28.50
C GLY A 239 -33.36 -0.55 -27.93
N GLN A 240 -32.11 -0.12 -27.86
CA GLN A 240 -31.20 -0.59 -26.84
C GLN A 240 -31.95 -0.31 -25.55
N GLN A 241 -32.66 -1.31 -25.01
CA GLN A 241 -33.21 -1.21 -23.66
C GLN A 241 -32.05 -0.77 -22.79
N GLU A 242 -32.25 0.29 -22.02
CA GLU A 242 -31.20 0.77 -21.14
C GLU A 242 -30.73 -0.40 -20.28
N PRO A 243 -29.40 -0.59 -20.15
CA PRO A 243 -28.86 -1.73 -19.44
C PRO A 243 -29.34 -1.68 -17.99
N ARG A 244 -30.10 -2.72 -17.61
CA ARG A 244 -30.57 -2.90 -16.24
C ARG A 244 -29.42 -2.85 -15.25
N TRP A 245 -29.63 -2.14 -14.15
CA TRP A 245 -28.71 -2.04 -13.03
C TRP A 245 -28.33 -3.44 -12.52
N SER A 246 -29.33 -4.31 -12.31
CA SER A 246 -29.08 -5.68 -11.83
C SER A 246 -28.24 -6.52 -12.79
N GLY A 247 -28.26 -6.22 -14.09
CA GLY A 247 -27.50 -6.91 -15.12
C GLY A 247 -25.99 -6.81 -14.89
N GLU A 248 -25.50 -5.63 -14.56
CA GLU A 248 -24.07 -5.39 -14.33
C GLU A 248 -23.57 -6.05 -13.05
N PHE A 249 -24.34 -6.01 -11.96
CA PHE A 249 -23.99 -6.71 -10.72
C PHE A 249 -24.00 -8.24 -10.90
N LEU A 250 -24.96 -8.79 -11.65
CA LEU A 250 -24.99 -10.21 -11.99
C LEU A 250 -23.78 -10.62 -12.83
N ARG A 251 -23.38 -9.80 -13.81
CA ARG A 251 -22.17 -10.04 -14.60
C ARG A 251 -20.92 -10.01 -13.72
N ALA A 252 -20.78 -9.02 -12.85
CA ALA A 252 -19.66 -8.91 -11.92
C ALA A 252 -19.59 -10.11 -10.96
N SER A 253 -20.72 -10.55 -10.41
CA SER A 253 -20.81 -11.70 -9.51
C SER A 253 -20.43 -13.02 -10.23
N ARG A 254 -20.89 -13.22 -11.47
CA ARG A 254 -20.47 -14.37 -12.30
C ARG A 254 -18.97 -14.36 -12.58
N ASN A 255 -18.44 -13.22 -13.03
CA ASN A 255 -17.01 -13.08 -13.29
C ASN A 255 -16.16 -13.42 -12.04
N LEU A 256 -16.60 -12.98 -10.86
CA LEU A 256 -15.94 -13.31 -9.60
C LEU A 256 -16.05 -14.80 -9.26
N ALA A 257 -17.20 -15.42 -9.48
CA ALA A 257 -17.41 -16.85 -9.28
C ALA A 257 -16.52 -17.69 -10.20
N ASP A 258 -16.41 -17.34 -11.48
CA ASP A 258 -15.57 -18.01 -12.47
C ASP A 258 -14.09 -17.88 -12.11
N GLN A 259 -13.66 -16.69 -11.70
CA GLN A 259 -12.30 -16.50 -11.18
C GLN A 259 -12.01 -17.37 -9.96
N LEU A 260 -12.97 -17.52 -9.03
CA LEU A 260 -12.81 -18.40 -7.88
C LEU A 260 -12.75 -19.87 -8.29
N LYS A 261 -13.52 -20.30 -9.30
CA LYS A 261 -13.50 -21.66 -9.83
C LYS A 261 -12.14 -21.99 -10.44
N VAL A 262 -11.66 -21.15 -11.35
CA VAL A 262 -10.34 -21.31 -12.00
C VAL A 262 -9.21 -21.35 -10.97
N GLN A 263 -9.29 -20.55 -9.90
CA GLN A 263 -8.29 -20.58 -8.83
C GLN A 263 -8.34 -21.87 -8.01
N ARG A 264 -9.52 -22.44 -7.77
CA ARG A 264 -9.66 -23.74 -7.09
C ARG A 264 -9.07 -24.86 -7.92
N GLU A 265 -9.35 -24.89 -9.22
CA GLU A 265 -8.80 -25.88 -10.16
C GLU A 265 -7.27 -25.82 -10.18
N ARG A 266 -6.70 -24.63 -10.34
CA ARG A 266 -5.23 -24.43 -10.26
C ARG A 266 -4.66 -24.88 -8.92
N ASN A 267 -5.34 -24.62 -7.80
CA ASN A 267 -4.89 -25.08 -6.50
C ASN A 267 -4.93 -26.61 -6.39
N ILE A 268 -5.93 -27.27 -6.99
CA ILE A 268 -5.99 -28.75 -7.04
C ILE A 268 -4.80 -29.29 -7.83
N GLU A 269 -4.55 -28.77 -9.04
CA GLU A 269 -3.41 -29.18 -9.86
C GLU A 269 -2.06 -28.99 -9.15
N ILE A 270 -1.89 -27.84 -8.49
CA ILE A 270 -0.67 -27.54 -7.74
C ILE A 270 -0.52 -28.50 -6.55
N ARG A 271 -1.61 -28.81 -5.84
CA ARG A 271 -1.61 -29.76 -4.73
C ARG A 271 -1.14 -31.14 -5.22
N ASP A 272 -1.65 -31.60 -6.35
CA ASP A 272 -1.34 -32.94 -6.87
C ASP A 272 0.14 -33.03 -7.28
N LYS A 273 0.68 -31.99 -7.92
CA LYS A 273 2.13 -31.87 -8.17
C LYS A 273 2.95 -31.85 -6.88
N MET A 274 2.47 -31.17 -5.83
CA MET A 274 3.15 -31.18 -4.52
C MET A 274 3.10 -32.57 -3.86
N MET A 275 2.02 -33.33 -4.03
CA MET A 275 1.90 -34.71 -3.54
C MET A 275 2.90 -35.63 -4.21
N GLU A 276 3.09 -35.52 -5.52
CA GLU A 276 4.10 -36.27 -6.26
C GLU A 276 5.51 -36.00 -5.72
N VAL A 277 5.85 -34.73 -5.45
CA VAL A 277 7.13 -34.36 -4.84
C VAL A 277 7.30 -35.02 -3.47
N VAL A 278 6.26 -35.02 -2.63
CA VAL A 278 6.30 -35.67 -1.31
C VAL A 278 6.50 -37.17 -1.44
N ALA A 279 5.84 -37.83 -2.39
CA ALA A 279 6.01 -39.26 -2.65
C ALA A 279 7.45 -39.59 -3.04
N LYS A 280 8.02 -38.87 -4.02
CA LYS A 280 9.42 -39.05 -4.46
C LYS A 280 10.43 -38.81 -3.34
N GLU A 281 10.25 -37.75 -2.55
CA GLU A 281 11.11 -37.47 -1.40
C GLU A 281 10.99 -38.54 -0.31
N ARG A 282 9.79 -39.12 -0.13
CA ARG A 282 9.56 -40.20 0.83
C ARG A 282 10.25 -41.49 0.40
N GLU A 283 10.14 -41.88 -0.86
CA GLU A 283 10.83 -43.07 -1.39
C GLU A 283 12.34 -42.99 -1.22
N LEU A 284 12.95 -41.86 -1.57
CA LEU A 284 14.40 -41.66 -1.38
C LEU A 284 14.77 -41.63 0.11
N TYR A 285 13.96 -41.00 0.94
CA TYR A 285 14.19 -40.98 2.39
C TYR A 285 14.17 -42.41 2.99
N GLU A 286 13.26 -43.26 2.53
CA GLU A 286 13.17 -44.66 2.98
C GLU A 286 14.38 -45.49 2.51
N LYS A 287 14.84 -45.30 1.27
CA LYS A 287 16.08 -45.91 0.74
C LYS A 287 17.32 -45.50 1.56
N GLU A 288 17.54 -44.21 1.74
CA GLU A 288 18.67 -43.68 2.52
C GLU A 288 18.60 -44.11 4.00
N LYS A 289 17.39 -44.26 4.56
CA LYS A 289 17.20 -44.77 5.93
C LYS A 289 17.56 -46.25 6.02
N ALA A 290 17.19 -47.06 5.04
CA ALA A 290 17.53 -48.48 4.98
C ALA A 290 19.05 -48.68 4.88
N GLU A 291 19.71 -47.97 3.96
CA GLU A 291 21.17 -47.98 3.80
C GLU A 291 21.89 -47.60 5.09
N ARG A 292 21.46 -46.51 5.74
CA ARG A 292 22.02 -46.09 7.03
C ARG A 292 21.84 -47.14 8.12
N THR A 293 20.69 -47.81 8.15
CA THR A 293 20.42 -48.87 9.13
C THR A 293 21.26 -50.10 8.84
N ALA A 294 21.55 -50.41 7.57
CA ALA A 294 22.46 -51.46 7.16
C ALA A 294 23.92 -51.12 7.50
N GLU A 295 24.38 -49.90 7.20
CA GLU A 295 25.71 -49.41 7.59
C GLU A 295 25.91 -49.41 9.10
N GLY A 296 24.90 -48.95 9.85
CA GLY A 296 24.89 -48.98 11.30
C GLY A 296 25.04 -50.40 11.84
N ARG A 297 24.28 -51.35 11.29
CA ARG A 297 24.40 -52.79 11.60
C ARG A 297 25.79 -53.33 11.26
N SER A 298 26.33 -53.02 10.07
CA SER A 298 27.66 -53.46 9.64
C SER A 298 28.81 -52.83 10.44
N LYS A 299 28.65 -51.59 10.92
CA LYS A 299 29.62 -50.95 11.83
C LYS A 299 29.55 -51.58 13.22
N TRP A 300 28.34 -51.83 13.73
CA TRP A 300 28.13 -52.52 15.00
C TRP A 300 28.72 -53.93 14.99
N LEU A 301 28.44 -54.73 13.95
CA LEU A 301 29.03 -56.06 13.77
C LEU A 301 30.57 -56.02 13.69
N ARG A 302 31.14 -55.04 12.97
CA ARG A 302 32.60 -54.82 12.92
C ARG A 302 33.21 -54.36 14.24
N GLN A 303 32.41 -53.78 15.15
CA GLN A 303 32.85 -53.36 16.46
C GLN A 303 32.79 -54.55 17.44
N CYS A 304 31.68 -55.31 17.46
CA CYS A 304 31.55 -56.53 18.25
C CYS A 304 32.59 -57.59 17.86
N GLY A 305 32.76 -57.90 16.57
CA GLY A 305 33.77 -58.87 16.13
C GLY A 305 35.23 -58.41 16.30
N ARG A 306 35.47 -57.15 16.70
CA ARG A 306 36.79 -56.63 17.08
C ARG A 306 37.03 -56.71 18.59
N VAL A 307 35.96 -56.80 19.38
CA VAL A 307 36.02 -57.08 20.83
C VAL A 307 36.35 -58.55 21.06
N ASP A 308 35.74 -59.46 20.30
CA ASP A 308 36.00 -60.90 20.42
C ASP A 308 37.46 -61.25 20.08
N ARG A 309 38.00 -60.70 18.98
CA ARG A 309 39.42 -60.92 18.61
C ARG A 309 40.46 -60.31 19.56
N ARG A 310 40.07 -59.37 20.44
CA ARG A 310 40.95 -58.84 21.49
C ARG A 310 40.94 -59.70 22.74
N ALA A 311 39.88 -60.46 22.98
CA ALA A 311 39.79 -61.39 24.10
C ALA A 311 40.61 -62.67 23.88
N ASP A 312 40.74 -63.12 22.62
CA ASP A 312 41.51 -64.33 22.26
C ASP A 312 43.03 -64.12 22.11
N ALA A 313 43.51 -62.88 22.27
CA ALA A 313 44.93 -62.52 22.09
C ALA A 313 45.62 -62.05 23.39
N SER A 314 45.07 -62.39 24.57
CA SER A 314 45.65 -62.10 25.90
C SER A 314 45.99 -63.37 26.66
#